data_AF-A0A4V0WTZ2-F1
#
_entry.id   AF-A0A4V0WTZ2-F1
#
_cell.length_a   1.000
_cell.length_b   1.000
_cell.length_c   1.000
_cell.angle_alpha   90.00
_cell.angle_beta   90.00
_cell.angle_gamma   90.00
#
_symmetry.space_group_name_H-M   'P 1'
#
loop_
_entity.id
_entity.type
_entity.pdbx_description
1 polymer ?
#
loop_
_entity_poly.entity_id
_entity_poly.type
_entity_poly.pdbx_seq_one_letter_code
_entity_poly.pdbx_strand_id
1 'polypeptide(L)'
;MKKLIMGLLLASVAGGASAKQCVGEVFVKKVDQDGAWISTDSGHLIDFDSYSAGDVMFWLAGDALTICDDGTVINHDDNSEGQAQRVVKR
;
A
#
# COMPACT_ATOMS: atom_id res chain seq x y z
N MET A 1 10.74 58.01 -5.72
CA MET A 1 10.26 57.43 -4.45
C MET A 1 9.25 56.33 -4.74
N LYS A 2 9.61 55.07 -4.54
CA LYS A 2 8.70 53.97 -4.16
C LYS A 2 9.57 52.74 -3.88
N LYS A 3 9.69 52.42 -2.58
CA LYS A 3 10.35 51.24 -2.04
C LYS A 3 9.54 50.03 -2.50
N LEU A 4 10.16 49.09 -3.23
CA LEU A 4 9.57 47.77 -3.42
C LEU A 4 10.15 46.80 -2.39
N ILE A 5 9.22 46.05 -1.83
CA ILE A 5 9.31 45.21 -0.66
C ILE A 5 10.20 44.01 -0.99
N MET A 6 11.30 43.89 -0.26
CA MET A 6 12.17 42.72 -0.28
C MET A 6 11.44 41.61 0.46
N GLY A 7 10.70 40.80 -0.31
CA GLY A 7 9.99 39.64 0.19
C GLY A 7 10.96 38.68 0.87
N LEU A 8 10.67 38.41 2.14
CA LEU A 8 11.27 37.36 2.94
C LEU A 8 11.12 36.04 2.15
N LEU A 9 12.23 35.54 1.60
CA LEU A 9 12.32 34.16 1.12
C LEU A 9 12.11 33.25 2.32
N LEU A 10 10.86 32.87 2.56
CA LEU A 10 10.53 31.66 3.29
C LEU A 10 11.09 30.51 2.47
N ALA A 11 12.32 30.12 2.77
CA ALA A 11 12.81 28.80 2.44
C ALA A 11 11.90 27.82 3.20
N SER A 12 10.83 27.38 2.54
CA SER A 12 10.11 26.20 2.93
C SER A 12 11.12 25.06 2.85
N VAL A 13 11.69 24.72 4.01
CA VAL A 13 12.16 23.36 4.29
C VAL A 13 10.92 22.48 4.16
N ALA A 14 10.61 22.09 2.93
CA ALA A 14 9.81 20.92 2.66
C ALA A 14 10.66 19.74 3.15
N GLY A 15 10.60 19.50 4.45
CA GLY A 15 10.96 18.22 5.02
C GLY A 15 10.12 17.20 4.28
N GLY A 16 10.76 16.50 3.34
CA GLY A 16 10.14 15.43 2.58
C GLY A 16 9.69 14.37 3.56
N ALA A 17 8.42 14.41 3.95
CA ALA A 17 7.71 13.18 4.16
C ALA A 17 7.79 12.49 2.80
N SER A 18 8.62 11.45 2.67
CA SER A 18 8.52 10.55 1.52
C SER A 18 7.07 10.11 1.45
N ALA A 19 6.29 10.66 0.52
CA ALA A 19 4.94 10.21 0.29
C ALA A 19 5.06 8.72 -0.02
N LYS A 20 4.42 7.86 0.80
CA LYS A 20 4.38 6.41 0.55
C LYS A 20 4.01 6.21 -0.92
N GLN A 21 4.89 5.59 -1.69
CA GLN A 21 4.60 5.34 -3.09
C GLN A 21 3.72 4.09 -3.14
N CYS A 22 2.46 4.27 -3.54
CA CYS A 22 1.50 3.18 -3.65
C CYS A 22 1.06 2.99 -5.11
N VAL A 23 0.83 1.75 -5.48
CA VAL A 23 0.28 1.34 -6.77
C VAL A 23 -1.11 0.75 -6.51
N GLY A 24 -2.13 1.32 -7.14
CA GLY A 24 -3.50 0.80 -7.13
C GLY A 24 -3.81 -0.04 -8.36
N GLU A 25 -5.05 -0.50 -8.48
CA GLU A 25 -5.56 -1.30 -9.62
C GLU A 25 -4.81 -2.62 -9.85
N VAL A 26 -4.29 -3.20 -8.77
CA VAL A 26 -3.74 -4.56 -8.78
C VAL A 26 -4.81 -5.51 -8.25
N PHE A 27 -5.04 -6.62 -8.92
CA PHE A 27 -6.12 -7.53 -8.53
C PHE A 27 -5.59 -8.83 -7.96
N VAL A 28 -6.23 -9.33 -6.89
CA VAL A 28 -5.97 -10.66 -6.37
C VAL A 28 -6.30 -11.69 -7.46
N LYS A 29 -5.35 -12.56 -7.76
CA LYS A 29 -5.55 -13.70 -8.66
C LYS A 29 -5.84 -14.98 -7.89
N LYS A 30 -5.09 -15.20 -6.80
CA LYS A 30 -5.23 -16.36 -5.93
C LYS A 30 -4.66 -16.06 -4.56
N VAL A 31 -5.36 -16.49 -3.51
CA VAL A 31 -4.88 -16.56 -2.14
C VAL A 31 -4.47 -18.01 -1.83
N ASP A 32 -3.39 -18.19 -1.07
CA ASP A 32 -3.02 -19.52 -0.59
C ASP A 32 -4.01 -20.06 0.45
N GLN A 33 -3.98 -21.38 0.68
CA GLN A 33 -4.91 -22.03 1.60
C GLN A 33 -4.78 -21.55 3.06
N ASP A 34 -3.63 -21.00 3.44
CA ASP A 34 -3.36 -20.50 4.79
C ASP A 34 -3.24 -18.96 4.86
N GLY A 35 -3.40 -18.25 3.74
CA GLY A 35 -3.32 -16.79 3.68
C GLY A 35 -1.89 -16.25 3.77
N ALA A 36 -0.88 -17.12 3.75
CA ALA A 36 0.53 -16.71 3.86
C ALA A 36 1.03 -16.00 2.60
N TRP A 37 0.40 -16.20 1.45
CA TRP A 37 0.71 -15.44 0.25
C TRP A 37 -0.49 -15.24 -0.67
N ILE A 38 -0.40 -14.19 -1.48
CA ILE A 38 -1.27 -13.96 -2.62
C ILE A 38 -0.45 -13.84 -3.90
N SER A 39 -1.05 -14.25 -5.01
CA SER A 39 -0.60 -13.89 -6.35
C SER A 39 -1.54 -12.85 -6.93
N THR A 40 -1.00 -11.87 -7.65
CA THR A 40 -1.77 -10.83 -8.33
C THR A 40 -1.87 -11.08 -9.83
N ASP A 41 -2.81 -10.40 -10.49
CA ASP A 41 -2.98 -10.41 -11.94
C ASP A 41 -1.78 -9.82 -12.71
N SER A 42 -1.11 -8.85 -12.11
CA SER A 42 0.16 -8.24 -12.53
C SER A 42 1.39 -9.13 -12.33
N GLY A 43 1.22 -10.31 -11.71
CA GLY A 43 2.28 -11.28 -11.50
C GLY A 43 3.13 -11.03 -10.24
N HIS A 44 2.69 -10.16 -9.33
CA HIS A 44 3.31 -10.02 -8.02
C HIS A 44 2.95 -11.22 -7.14
N LEU A 45 3.93 -11.69 -6.36
CA LEU A 45 3.71 -12.58 -5.23
C LEU A 45 3.95 -11.77 -3.96
N ILE A 46 2.99 -11.77 -3.06
CA ILE A 46 3.05 -11.00 -1.81
C ILE A 46 2.97 -11.97 -0.65
N ASP A 47 3.97 -11.92 0.22
CA ASP A 47 4.10 -12.72 1.43
C ASP A 47 3.54 -11.97 2.65
N PHE A 48 2.74 -12.65 3.45
CA PHE A 48 2.16 -12.13 4.68
C PHE A 48 2.69 -12.93 5.87
N ASP A 49 2.82 -12.26 7.02
CA ASP A 49 3.11 -12.98 8.26
C ASP A 49 1.87 -13.70 8.80
N SER A 50 2.09 -14.55 9.80
CA SER A 50 1.01 -15.33 10.42
C SER A 50 -0.06 -14.46 11.11
N TYR A 51 0.26 -13.22 11.46
CA TYR A 51 -0.72 -12.29 12.04
C TYR A 51 -1.69 -11.80 10.97
N SER A 52 -1.18 -11.45 9.80
CA SER A 52 -1.96 -10.92 8.68
C SER A 52 -2.64 -12.03 7.86
N ALA A 53 -2.12 -13.25 7.90
CA ALA A 53 -2.65 -14.39 7.16
C ALA A 53 -4.14 -14.67 7.48
N GLY A 54 -4.56 -14.49 8.74
CA GLY A 54 -5.95 -14.66 9.15
C GLY A 54 -6.91 -13.70 8.44
N ASP A 55 -6.48 -12.46 8.20
CA ASP A 55 -7.29 -11.46 7.49
C ASP A 55 -7.27 -11.70 5.97
N VAL A 56 -6.10 -12.06 5.44
CA VAL A 56 -5.89 -12.33 4.01
C VAL A 56 -6.69 -13.54 3.52
N MET A 57 -6.97 -14.52 4.40
CA MET A 57 -7.77 -15.70 4.07
C MET A 57 -9.20 -15.39 3.59
N PHE A 58 -9.72 -14.20 3.87
CA PHE A 58 -11.04 -13.77 3.42
C PHE A 58 -11.01 -13.04 2.07
N TRP A 59 -9.82 -12.71 1.57
CA TRP A 59 -9.68 -12.02 0.28
C TRP A 59 -9.97 -12.98 -0.86
N LEU A 60 -10.57 -12.47 -1.92
CA LEU A 60 -11.07 -13.26 -3.04
C LEU A 60 -10.39 -12.87 -4.34
N ALA A 61 -10.46 -13.76 -5.32
CA ALA A 61 -9.98 -13.45 -6.66
C ALA A 61 -10.85 -12.35 -7.28
N GLY A 62 -10.22 -11.29 -7.79
CA GLY A 62 -10.89 -10.11 -8.33
C GLY A 62 -10.91 -8.91 -7.38
N ASP A 63 -10.47 -9.08 -6.14
CA ASP A 63 -10.37 -7.99 -5.16
C ASP A 63 -9.34 -6.95 -5.62
N ALA A 64 -9.72 -5.67 -5.55
CA ALA A 64 -8.85 -4.57 -5.90
C ALA A 64 -7.91 -4.24 -4.74
N LEU A 65 -6.61 -4.15 -5.03
CA LEU A 65 -5.56 -3.88 -4.07
C LEU A 65 -4.90 -2.53 -4.32
N THR A 66 -4.45 -1.92 -3.22
CA THR A 66 -3.39 -0.91 -3.23
C THR A 66 -2.17 -1.46 -2.50
N ILE A 67 -1.02 -1.44 -3.17
CA ILE A 67 0.25 -1.96 -2.65
C ILE A 67 1.22 -0.78 -2.53
N CYS A 68 1.72 -0.55 -1.32
CA CYS A 68 2.69 0.50 -1.03
C CYS A 68 4.12 -0.04 -0.93
N ASP A 69 5.10 0.81 -1.23
CA ASP A 69 6.53 0.52 -1.16
C ASP A 69 7.02 0.11 0.24
N ASP A 70 6.32 0.54 1.27
CA ASP A 70 6.56 0.17 2.67
C ASP A 70 6.01 -1.19 3.07
N GLY A 71 5.37 -1.91 2.14
CA GLY A 71 4.73 -3.20 2.37
C GLY A 71 3.27 -3.12 2.82
N THR A 72 2.66 -1.94 2.93
CA THR A 72 1.22 -1.88 3.21
C THR A 72 0.43 -2.45 2.02
N VAL A 73 -0.52 -3.35 2.27
CA VAL A 73 -1.46 -3.83 1.26
C VAL A 73 -2.90 -3.58 1.75
N ILE A 74 -3.66 -2.86 0.95
CA ILE A 74 -5.04 -2.52 1.27
C ILE A 74 -5.93 -3.24 0.27
N ASN A 75 -6.82 -4.10 0.77
CA ASN A 75 -7.91 -4.65 -0.02
C ASN A 75 -9.09 -3.67 0.00
N HIS A 76 -9.67 -3.40 -1.17
CA HIS A 76 -10.81 -2.49 -1.37
C HIS A 76 -12.11 -3.22 -1.69
N ASP A 77 -12.22 -4.52 -1.42
CA ASP A 77 -13.47 -5.26 -1.56
C ASP A 77 -14.53 -4.79 -0.53
N ASP A 78 -15.76 -4.60 -1.02
CA ASP A 78 -16.98 -4.30 -0.25
C ASP A 78 -17.33 -5.38 0.79
N ASN A 79 -16.83 -6.62 0.64
CA ASN A 79 -17.11 -7.73 1.56
C ASN A 79 -15.99 -8.02 2.57
N SER A 80 -14.81 -7.41 2.42
CA SER A 80 -13.60 -7.70 3.21
C SER A 80 -12.83 -6.40 3.50
N GLU A 81 -13.35 -5.57 4.42
CA GLU A 81 -12.71 -4.31 4.88
C GLU A 81 -11.47 -4.55 5.77
N GLY A 82 -10.51 -5.36 5.31
CA GLY A 82 -9.27 -5.66 6.03
C GLY A 82 -8.06 -4.97 5.39
N GLN A 83 -7.34 -4.16 6.17
CA GLN A 83 -5.97 -3.76 5.82
C GLN A 83 -5.01 -4.87 6.27
N ALA A 84 -4.18 -5.41 5.37
CA ALA A 84 -3.15 -6.38 5.73
C ALA A 84 -1.76 -5.76 5.55
N GLN A 85 -0.89 -5.90 6.55
CA GLN A 85 0.50 -5.46 6.43
C GLN A 85 1.35 -6.60 5.87
N ARG A 86 2.05 -6.35 4.76
CA ARG A 86 3.12 -7.24 4.30
C ARG A 86 4.28 -7.11 5.28
N VAL A 87 4.69 -8.20 5.92
CA VAL A 87 5.98 -8.27 6.62
C VAL A 87 6.93 -9.04 5.73
N VAL A 88 7.65 -8.33 4.87
CA VAL A 88 8.73 -8.93 4.08
C VAL A 88 9.80 -9.40 5.06
N LYS A 89 9.85 -10.70 5.36
CA LYS A 89 11.03 -11.27 6.00
C LYS A 89 12.10 -11.45 4.92
N ARG A 90 13.21 -10.76 5.17
CA ARG A 90 14.46 -10.77 4.38
C ARG A 90 14.96 -12.17 4.07
#